data_AF-A0A955EFL9-F1
#
_entry.id   AF-A0A955EFL9-F1
#
_cell.length_a   1.000
_cell.length_b   1.000
_cell.length_c   1.000
_cell.angle_alpha   90.00
_cell.angle_beta   90.00
_cell.angle_gamma   90.00
#
_symmetry.space_group_name_H-M   'P 1'
#
loop_
_entity.id
_entity.type
_entity.pdbx_description
1 polymer ?
#
loop_
_entity_poly.entity_id
_entity_poly.type
_entity_poly.pdbx_seq_one_letter_code
_entity_poly.pdbx_strand_id
1 'polypeptide(L)'
;MNDASRPDAQAPPTPVIFEDVLAAAHAIAPHAHRTPVMTSRTLNALTGATVLCKCECFQRVGAFKFRGACNALSRYDRSGGGVITYSSGNHAQAIALAASIHRIPAVIVMPTNAPAVKLAATRGYLAGAPAGSEVVLYDPATEVREEVGAQIAAARGLTIVPPYDHPHVIAGQGTVALELFESHGPLDALYVCT
;
A
#
# COMPACT_ATOMS: atom_id res chain seq x y z
N MET A 1 38.15 -14.24 -18.38
CA MET A 1 36.80 -14.84 -18.36
C MET A 1 35.95 -13.96 -17.48
N ASN A 2 35.16 -13.07 -18.09
CA ASN A 2 34.23 -12.20 -17.38
C ASN A 2 32.99 -13.02 -17.04
N ASP A 3 32.72 -13.12 -15.74
CA ASP A 3 31.52 -13.77 -15.20
C ASP A 3 30.30 -12.88 -15.44
N ALA A 4 29.36 -13.43 -16.21
CA ALA A 4 28.13 -12.80 -16.64
C ALA A 4 26.98 -13.38 -15.82
N SER A 5 26.63 -12.72 -14.72
CA SER A 5 25.30 -12.82 -14.11
C SER A 5 25.04 -11.66 -13.16
N ARG A 6 24.88 -10.45 -13.72
CA ARG A 6 24.04 -9.45 -13.06
C ARG A 6 22.59 -9.79 -13.43
N PRO A 7 21.66 -9.90 -12.46
CA PRO A 7 20.25 -10.06 -12.80
C PRO A 7 19.83 -8.87 -13.67
N ASP A 8 19.04 -9.16 -14.71
CA ASP A 8 18.59 -8.20 -15.71
C ASP A 8 18.21 -6.86 -15.07
N ALA A 9 18.87 -5.79 -15.53
CA ALA A 9 18.48 -4.43 -15.18
C ALA A 9 17.06 -4.22 -15.72
N GLN A 10 16.08 -4.35 -14.83
CA GLN A 10 14.67 -4.08 -15.10
C GLN A 10 14.58 -2.74 -15.84
N ALA A 11 13.86 -2.71 -16.98
CA ALA A 11 13.60 -1.48 -17.71
C ALA A 11 13.14 -0.38 -16.72
N PRO A 12 13.58 0.88 -16.88
CA PRO A 12 13.21 1.94 -15.95
C PRO A 12 11.70 1.95 -15.81
N PRO A 13 11.17 2.01 -14.57
CA PRO A 13 9.74 1.92 -14.36
C PRO A 13 9.06 3.02 -15.17
N THR A 14 8.03 2.63 -15.94
CA THR A 14 7.22 3.61 -16.68
C THR A 14 6.72 4.65 -15.69
N PRO A 15 6.96 5.95 -15.94
CA PRO A 15 6.55 7.00 -15.02
C PRO A 15 5.03 6.96 -14.85
N VAL A 16 4.58 7.01 -13.59
CA VAL A 16 3.15 7.08 -13.27
C VAL A 16 2.63 8.44 -13.71
N ILE A 17 1.58 8.44 -14.53
CA ILE A 17 0.95 9.65 -15.05
C ILE A 17 -0.39 9.91 -14.35
N PHE A 18 -0.97 11.08 -14.59
CA PHE A 18 -2.22 11.47 -13.94
C PHE A 18 -3.39 10.54 -14.28
N GLU A 19 -3.43 10.04 -15.52
CA GLU A 19 -4.42 9.07 -16.00
C GLU A 19 -4.39 7.77 -15.18
N ASP A 20 -3.22 7.34 -14.70
CA ASP A 20 -3.12 6.18 -13.81
C ASP A 20 -3.83 6.42 -12.48
N VAL A 21 -3.74 7.65 -11.94
CA VAL A 21 -4.41 8.07 -10.71
C VAL A 21 -5.92 8.12 -10.92
N LEU A 22 -6.38 8.64 -12.06
CA LEU A 22 -7.81 8.61 -12.43
C LEU A 22 -8.33 7.18 -12.52
N ALA A 23 -7.60 6.29 -13.21
CA ALA A 23 -7.96 4.88 -13.29
C ALA A 23 -7.95 4.20 -11.91
N ALA A 24 -7.00 4.56 -11.04
CA ALA A 24 -6.95 4.07 -9.67
C ALA A 24 -8.15 4.55 -8.84
N ALA A 25 -8.57 5.81 -8.97
CA ALA A 25 -9.72 6.35 -8.28
C ALA A 25 -11.00 5.58 -8.61
N HIS A 26 -11.22 5.26 -9.89
CA HIS A 26 -12.34 4.41 -10.32
C HIS A 26 -12.25 3.00 -9.73
N ALA A 27 -11.06 2.38 -9.75
CA ALA A 27 -10.87 1.02 -9.26
C ALA A 27 -11.12 0.88 -7.74
N ILE A 28 -10.73 1.88 -6.94
CA ILE A 28 -10.85 1.82 -5.47
C ILE A 28 -12.15 2.39 -4.93
N ALA A 29 -12.92 3.16 -5.73
CA ALA A 29 -14.17 3.80 -5.32
C ALA A 29 -15.16 2.90 -4.55
N PRO A 30 -15.40 1.62 -4.93
CA PRO A 30 -16.32 0.76 -4.18
C PRO A 30 -15.74 0.23 -2.86
N HIS A 31 -14.49 0.52 -2.54
CA HIS A 31 -13.77 -0.10 -1.43
C HIS A 31 -13.13 0.90 -0.47
N ALA A 32 -12.65 2.04 -0.96
CA ALA A 32 -11.99 3.07 -0.17
C ALA A 32 -12.99 4.10 0.34
N HIS A 33 -12.73 4.64 1.53
CA HIS A 33 -13.50 5.79 2.03
C HIS A 33 -13.02 7.06 1.30
N ARG A 34 -13.95 7.91 0.85
CA ARG A 34 -13.63 9.32 0.59
C ARG A 34 -13.47 10.00 1.94
N THR A 35 -12.24 10.17 2.39
CA THR A 35 -11.93 10.66 3.74
C THR A 35 -12.27 12.15 3.88
N PRO A 36 -12.69 12.61 5.08
CA PRO A 36 -13.04 14.00 5.28
C PRO A 36 -11.82 14.92 5.16
N VAL A 37 -12.10 16.19 4.86
CA VAL A 37 -11.14 17.28 4.99
C VAL A 37 -11.52 18.09 6.23
N MET A 38 -10.58 18.22 7.16
CA MET A 38 -10.78 19.00 8.37
C MET A 38 -10.04 20.33 8.29
N THR A 39 -10.57 21.33 8.97
CA THR A 39 -9.94 22.65 9.15
C THR A 39 -9.73 22.92 10.63
N SER A 40 -8.82 23.85 10.94
CA SER A 40 -8.57 24.27 12.32
C SER A 40 -8.35 25.77 12.39
N ARG A 41 -9.20 26.46 13.16
CA ARG A 41 -9.04 27.90 13.41
C ARG A 41 -7.69 28.23 14.04
N THR A 42 -7.20 27.36 14.92
CA THR A 42 -5.89 27.51 15.55
C THR A 42 -4.77 27.38 14.53
N LEU A 43 -4.82 26.39 13.64
CA LEU A 43 -3.81 26.25 12.58
C LEU A 43 -3.84 27.46 11.64
N ASN A 44 -5.02 27.91 11.25
CA ASN A 44 -5.14 29.07 10.37
C ASN A 44 -4.56 30.35 11.01
N ALA A 45 -4.80 30.56 12.30
CA ALA A 45 -4.24 31.70 13.02
C ALA A 45 -2.71 31.61 13.15
N LEU A 46 -2.16 30.40 13.36
CA LEU A 46 -0.72 30.19 13.48
C LEU A 46 0.03 30.35 12.15
N THR A 47 -0.59 29.97 11.04
CA THR A 47 0.04 30.01 9.70
C THR A 47 -0.29 31.28 8.92
N GLY A 48 -1.35 32.00 9.30
CA GLY A 48 -1.91 33.09 8.50
C GLY A 48 -2.57 32.61 7.20
N ALA A 49 -2.87 31.32 7.05
CA ALA A 49 -3.40 30.71 5.84
C ALA A 49 -4.60 29.78 6.14
N THR A 50 -5.34 29.38 5.11
CA THR A 50 -6.37 28.33 5.25
C THR A 50 -5.71 26.96 5.19
N VAL A 51 -5.67 26.24 6.31
CA VAL A 51 -5.07 24.90 6.39
C VAL A 51 -6.15 23.84 6.24
N LEU A 52 -5.99 22.99 5.23
CA LEU A 52 -6.84 21.84 4.96
C LEU A 52 -6.10 20.54 5.32
N CYS A 53 -6.72 19.69 6.14
CA CYS A 53 -6.16 18.41 6.55
C CYS A 53 -6.96 17.27 5.90
N LYS A 54 -6.39 16.58 4.91
CA LYS A 54 -6.98 15.36 4.33
C LYS A 54 -6.76 14.17 5.28
N CYS A 55 -7.82 13.72 5.95
CA CYS A 55 -7.73 12.84 7.11
C CYS A 55 -7.63 11.35 6.75
N GLU A 56 -6.50 10.92 6.19
CA GLU A 56 -6.26 9.50 5.84
C GLU A 56 -6.10 8.57 7.05
N CYS A 57 -6.05 9.10 8.28
CA CYS A 57 -6.23 8.30 9.50
C CYS A 57 -7.62 7.67 9.62
N PHE A 58 -8.62 8.16 8.87
CA PHE A 58 -9.97 7.59 8.78
C PHE A 58 -10.19 6.69 7.56
N GLN A 59 -9.16 6.45 6.76
CA GLN A 59 -9.21 5.43 5.74
C GLN A 59 -9.30 4.04 6.38
N ARG A 60 -9.74 3.04 5.62
CA ARG A 60 -9.63 1.64 6.03
C ARG A 60 -8.19 1.31 6.40
N VAL A 61 -8.02 0.46 7.41
CA VAL A 61 -6.74 0.18 8.10
C VAL A 61 -6.09 1.39 8.81
N GLY A 62 -6.80 2.52 8.91
CA GLY A 62 -6.33 3.73 9.60
C GLY A 62 -5.23 4.49 8.86
N ALA A 63 -5.06 4.26 7.56
CA ALA A 63 -4.00 4.90 6.77
C ALA A 63 -4.27 4.91 5.26
N PHE A 64 -3.63 5.86 4.57
CA PHE A 64 -3.70 6.01 3.11
C PHE A 64 -3.26 4.77 2.33
N LYS A 65 -2.41 3.92 2.93
CA LYS A 65 -1.84 2.72 2.30
C LYS A 65 -2.89 1.78 1.70
N PHE A 66 -4.12 1.77 2.22
CA PHE A 66 -5.22 0.99 1.65
C PHE A 66 -5.45 1.31 0.17
N ARG A 67 -5.30 2.57 -0.25
CA ARG A 67 -5.59 3.02 -1.62
C ARG A 67 -4.67 2.35 -2.63
N GLY A 68 -3.35 2.44 -2.43
CA GLY A 68 -2.37 1.76 -3.28
C GLY A 68 -2.46 0.23 -3.23
N ALA A 69 -2.70 -0.35 -2.05
CA ALA A 69 -2.87 -1.80 -1.93
C ALA A 69 -4.11 -2.28 -2.71
N CYS A 70 -5.25 -1.62 -2.55
CA CYS A 70 -6.49 -1.96 -3.24
C CYS A 70 -6.34 -1.81 -4.76
N ASN A 71 -5.74 -0.72 -5.24
CA ASN A 71 -5.50 -0.52 -6.68
C ASN A 71 -4.51 -1.53 -7.26
N ALA A 72 -3.45 -1.89 -6.53
CA ALA A 72 -2.51 -2.91 -6.99
C ALA A 72 -3.20 -4.29 -7.11
N LEU A 73 -3.97 -4.68 -6.09
CA LEU A 73 -4.64 -5.98 -6.09
C LEU A 73 -5.85 -6.06 -7.02
N SER A 74 -6.51 -4.94 -7.33
CA SER A 74 -7.57 -4.93 -8.34
C SER A 74 -7.04 -5.19 -9.76
N ARG A 75 -5.73 -4.99 -9.98
CA ARG A 75 -5.02 -5.22 -11.25
C ARG A 75 -4.11 -6.45 -11.21
N TYR A 76 -4.22 -7.27 -10.16
CA TYR A 76 -3.41 -8.47 -10.00
C TYR A 76 -3.68 -9.47 -11.14
N ASP A 77 -2.60 -9.96 -11.75
CA ASP A 77 -2.68 -11.05 -12.72
C ASP A 77 -3.05 -12.36 -12.01
N ARG A 78 -4.25 -12.87 -12.32
CA ARG A 78 -4.81 -14.07 -11.68
C ARG A 78 -4.14 -15.37 -12.12
N SER A 79 -3.22 -15.32 -13.07
CA SER A 79 -2.38 -16.47 -13.45
C SER A 79 -1.38 -16.86 -12.35
N GLY A 80 -1.03 -15.94 -11.44
CA GLY A 80 -0.07 -16.18 -10.35
C GLY A 80 -0.66 -16.85 -9.11
N GLY A 81 0.21 -17.34 -8.22
CA GLY A 81 -0.16 -18.07 -7.00
C GLY A 81 -0.71 -17.22 -5.84
N GLY A 82 -0.64 -15.90 -5.95
CA GLY A 82 -1.07 -14.94 -4.93
C GLY A 82 -0.10 -13.76 -4.84
N VAL A 83 -0.24 -12.96 -3.79
CA VAL A 83 0.64 -11.82 -3.52
C VAL A 83 1.45 -12.02 -2.26
N ILE A 84 2.59 -11.36 -2.19
CA ILE A 84 3.41 -11.26 -0.99
C ILE A 84 3.88 -9.83 -0.76
N THR A 85 3.95 -9.42 0.49
CA THR A 85 4.57 -8.15 0.87
C THR A 85 5.36 -8.30 2.15
N TYR A 86 6.31 -7.40 2.38
CA TYR A 86 7.07 -7.29 3.63
C TYR A 86 6.83 -5.92 4.25
N SER A 87 6.18 -5.89 5.41
CA SER A 87 5.91 -4.66 6.15
C SER A 87 5.52 -4.98 7.60
N SER A 88 5.97 -4.18 8.55
CA SER A 88 5.54 -4.27 9.96
C SER A 88 4.31 -3.42 10.29
N GLY A 89 3.70 -2.77 9.30
CA GLY A 89 2.85 -1.60 9.51
C GLY A 89 1.61 -1.49 8.64
N ASN A 90 1.29 -0.25 8.27
CA ASN A 90 0.05 0.10 7.55
C ASN A 90 -0.07 -0.63 6.20
N HIS A 91 1.05 -0.88 5.51
CA HIS A 91 1.04 -1.62 4.24
C HIS A 91 0.68 -3.10 4.40
N ALA A 92 1.13 -3.74 5.50
CA ALA A 92 0.77 -5.12 5.83
C ALA A 92 -0.75 -5.28 5.96
N GLN A 93 -1.37 -4.39 6.75
CA GLN A 93 -2.82 -4.39 6.94
C GLN A 93 -3.58 -4.04 5.66
N ALA A 94 -3.06 -3.08 4.89
CA ALA A 94 -3.64 -2.67 3.63
C ALA A 94 -3.68 -3.81 2.61
N ILE A 95 -2.58 -4.55 2.43
CA ILE A 95 -2.51 -5.71 1.54
C ILE A 95 -3.39 -6.84 2.07
N ALA A 96 -3.35 -7.13 3.38
CA ALA A 96 -4.21 -8.16 3.97
C ALA A 96 -5.71 -7.89 3.73
N LEU A 97 -6.14 -6.64 3.92
CA LEU A 97 -7.53 -6.26 3.69
C LEU A 97 -7.88 -6.28 2.20
N ALA A 98 -7.03 -5.74 1.33
CA ALA A 98 -7.25 -5.76 -0.12
C ALA A 98 -7.29 -7.20 -0.67
N ALA A 99 -6.47 -8.10 -0.15
CA ALA A 99 -6.45 -9.52 -0.49
C ALA A 99 -7.77 -10.22 -0.13
N SER A 100 -8.33 -9.92 1.04
CA SER A 100 -9.65 -10.42 1.43
C SER A 100 -10.76 -9.92 0.50
N ILE A 101 -10.75 -8.63 0.15
CA ILE A 101 -11.75 -8.01 -0.74
C ILE A 101 -11.70 -8.63 -2.13
N HIS A 102 -10.51 -8.74 -2.72
CA HIS A 102 -10.30 -9.23 -4.08
C HIS A 102 -10.15 -10.77 -4.18
N ARG A 103 -10.30 -11.47 -3.05
CA ARG A 103 -10.16 -12.93 -2.93
C ARG A 103 -8.86 -13.44 -3.54
N ILE A 104 -7.73 -12.83 -3.16
CA ILE A 104 -6.39 -13.18 -3.61
C ILE A 104 -5.61 -13.79 -2.43
N PRO A 105 -4.96 -14.96 -2.57
CA PRO A 105 -4.07 -15.46 -1.53
C PRO A 105 -2.96 -14.46 -1.20
N ALA A 106 -2.69 -14.20 0.07
CA ALA A 106 -1.70 -13.20 0.48
C ALA A 106 -0.80 -13.66 1.62
N VAL A 107 0.51 -13.58 1.40
CA VAL A 107 1.53 -13.78 2.43
C VAL A 107 2.05 -12.42 2.91
N ILE A 108 2.05 -12.20 4.22
CA ILE A 108 2.52 -10.95 4.82
C ILE A 108 3.73 -11.23 5.70
N VAL A 109 4.90 -10.77 5.29
CA VAL A 109 6.14 -10.92 6.05
C VAL A 109 6.25 -9.77 7.07
N MET A 110 6.22 -10.11 8.36
CA MET A 110 6.28 -9.15 9.48
C MET A 110 7.43 -9.52 10.43
N PRO A 111 8.11 -8.55 11.07
CA PRO A 111 9.14 -8.89 12.04
C PRO A 111 8.53 -9.46 13.32
N THR A 112 9.26 -10.32 14.03
CA THR A 112 8.87 -10.87 15.34
C THR A 112 8.61 -9.79 16.39
N ASN A 113 9.27 -8.63 16.28
CA ASN A 113 9.09 -7.48 17.17
C ASN A 113 8.00 -6.49 16.72
N ALA A 114 7.17 -6.84 15.72
CA ALA A 114 6.06 -5.98 15.30
C ALA A 114 5.07 -5.73 16.47
N PRO A 115 4.53 -4.49 16.62
CA PRO A 115 3.55 -4.21 17.66
C PRO A 115 2.37 -5.20 17.62
N ALA A 116 2.02 -5.79 18.76
CA ALA A 116 1.02 -6.87 18.84
C ALA A 116 -0.34 -6.48 18.21
N VAL A 117 -0.76 -5.22 18.39
CA VAL A 117 -1.99 -4.67 17.78
C VAL A 117 -1.95 -4.72 16.25
N LYS A 118 -0.78 -4.48 15.65
CA LYS A 118 -0.62 -4.49 14.19
C LYS A 118 -0.63 -5.91 13.65
N LEU A 119 0.02 -6.84 14.34
CA LEU A 119 0.01 -8.26 14.00
C LEU A 119 -1.41 -8.86 14.08
N ALA A 120 -2.12 -8.54 15.16
CA ALA A 120 -3.51 -8.98 15.36
C ALA A 120 -4.44 -8.44 14.26
N ALA A 121 -4.34 -7.14 13.93
CA ALA A 121 -5.12 -6.53 12.86
C ALA A 121 -4.84 -7.19 11.49
N THR A 122 -3.56 -7.40 11.14
CA THR A 122 -3.18 -8.07 9.88
C THR A 122 -3.77 -9.48 9.80
N ARG A 123 -3.63 -10.29 10.86
CA ARG A 123 -4.21 -11.65 10.91
C ARG A 123 -5.74 -11.62 10.81
N GLY A 124 -6.39 -10.66 11.48
CA GLY A 124 -7.84 -10.47 11.42
C GLY A 124 -8.33 -10.18 10.00
N TYR A 125 -7.62 -9.34 9.24
CA TYR A 125 -7.96 -9.09 7.84
C TYR A 125 -7.70 -10.30 6.92
N LEU A 126 -6.61 -11.03 7.14
CA LEU A 126 -6.30 -12.24 6.35
C LEU A 126 -7.29 -13.38 6.58
N ALA A 127 -8.00 -13.42 7.71
CA ALA A 127 -9.01 -14.43 7.97
C ALA A 127 -10.15 -14.44 6.92
N GLY A 128 -10.38 -13.30 6.23
CA GLY A 128 -11.31 -13.21 5.12
C GLY A 128 -10.69 -13.46 3.73
N ALA A 129 -9.40 -13.78 3.66
CA ALA A 129 -8.69 -14.08 2.41
C ALA A 129 -8.70 -15.59 2.10
N PRO A 130 -8.41 -16.01 0.86
CA PRO A 130 -8.39 -17.43 0.49
C PRO A 130 -7.36 -18.25 1.27
N ALA A 131 -7.51 -19.57 1.24
CA ALA A 131 -6.53 -20.51 1.77
C ALA A 131 -5.12 -20.23 1.20
N GLY A 132 -4.10 -20.45 2.02
CA GLY A 132 -2.72 -20.07 1.70
C GLY A 132 -2.36 -18.63 2.08
N SER A 133 -3.30 -17.86 2.63
CA SER A 133 -3.03 -16.53 3.19
C SER A 133 -2.55 -16.62 4.63
N GLU A 134 -1.41 -15.99 4.94
CA GLU A 134 -0.79 -16.08 6.27
C GLU A 134 0.13 -14.91 6.59
N VAL A 135 0.43 -14.75 7.88
CA VAL A 135 1.55 -13.91 8.33
C VAL A 135 2.76 -14.80 8.57
N VAL A 136 3.85 -14.54 7.86
CA VAL A 136 5.15 -15.15 8.12
C VAL A 136 5.98 -14.19 8.96
N LEU A 137 6.57 -14.71 10.04
CA LEU A 137 7.44 -13.92 10.91
C LEU A 137 8.91 -14.12 10.53
N TYR A 138 9.70 -13.05 10.60
CA TYR A 138 11.16 -13.10 10.48
C TYR A 138 11.82 -12.40 11.68
N ASP A 139 13.04 -12.78 12.01
CA ASP A 139 13.87 -12.12 13.01
C ASP A 139 14.64 -10.95 12.40
N PRO A 140 14.29 -9.68 12.70
CA PRO A 140 14.98 -8.53 12.15
C PRO A 140 16.41 -8.35 12.67
N ALA A 141 16.85 -9.11 13.68
CA ALA A 141 18.23 -9.08 14.15
C ALA A 141 19.18 -9.89 13.25
N THR A 142 18.67 -10.89 12.52
CA THR A 142 19.47 -11.84 11.76
C THR A 142 19.06 -11.99 10.30
N GLU A 143 17.85 -11.57 9.94
CA GLU A 143 17.27 -11.75 8.61
C GLU A 143 16.90 -10.41 7.95
N VAL A 144 16.98 -10.37 6.63
CA VAL A 144 16.54 -9.23 5.81
C VAL A 144 15.16 -9.54 5.24
N ARG A 145 14.16 -8.71 5.55
CA ARG A 145 12.77 -8.94 5.14
C ARG A 145 12.57 -9.07 3.63
N GLU A 146 13.35 -8.32 2.83
CA GLU A 146 13.33 -8.38 1.38
C GLU A 146 13.79 -9.76 0.89
N GLU A 147 14.83 -10.33 1.51
CA GLU A 147 15.36 -11.66 1.16
C GLU A 147 14.38 -12.77 1.54
N VAL A 148 13.86 -12.74 2.77
CA VAL A 148 12.82 -13.69 3.23
C VAL A 148 11.60 -13.63 2.31
N GLY A 149 11.14 -12.42 1.98
CA GLY A 149 10.03 -12.19 1.06
C GLY A 149 10.33 -12.74 -0.34
N ALA A 150 11.50 -12.47 -0.90
CA ALA A 150 11.90 -12.94 -2.24
C ALA A 150 12.00 -14.47 -2.31
N GLN A 151 12.55 -15.12 -1.28
CA GLN A 151 12.64 -16.58 -1.20
C GLN A 151 11.26 -17.24 -1.20
N ILE A 152 10.33 -16.73 -0.37
CA ILE A 152 8.96 -17.24 -0.31
C ILE A 152 8.24 -16.97 -1.64
N ALA A 153 8.43 -15.79 -2.22
CA ALA A 153 7.84 -15.41 -3.50
C ALA A 153 8.24 -16.40 -4.61
N ALA A 154 9.55 -16.68 -4.74
CA ALA A 154 10.09 -17.59 -5.74
C ALA A 154 9.61 -19.03 -5.51
N ALA A 155 9.62 -19.51 -4.26
CA ALA A 155 9.24 -20.88 -3.93
C ALA A 155 7.74 -21.16 -4.17
N ARG A 156 6.88 -20.15 -4.04
CA ARG A 156 5.41 -20.29 -4.10
C ARG A 156 4.76 -19.63 -5.32
N GLY A 157 5.55 -19.00 -6.20
CA GLY A 157 5.05 -18.27 -7.36
C GLY A 157 4.16 -17.07 -6.98
N LEU A 158 4.55 -16.31 -5.95
CA LEU A 158 3.80 -15.14 -5.48
C LEU A 158 4.36 -13.85 -6.08
N THR A 159 3.47 -12.91 -6.39
CA THR A 159 3.85 -11.58 -6.87
C THR A 159 4.17 -10.66 -5.69
N ILE A 160 5.38 -10.08 -5.69
CA ILE A 160 5.78 -9.09 -4.67
C ILE A 160 5.04 -7.78 -4.92
N VAL A 161 4.31 -7.29 -3.91
CA VAL A 161 3.70 -5.96 -3.91
C VAL A 161 4.43 -5.07 -2.90
N PRO A 162 5.38 -4.23 -3.34
CA PRO A 162 6.20 -3.44 -2.44
C PRO A 162 5.38 -2.28 -1.82
N PRO A 163 5.85 -1.70 -0.70
CA PRO A 163 5.10 -0.69 0.04
C PRO A 163 5.02 0.69 -0.61
N TYR A 164 5.83 0.98 -1.63
CA TYR A 164 5.86 2.28 -2.31
C TYR A 164 6.34 2.20 -3.76
N ASP A 165 7.40 1.46 -4.06
CA ASP A 165 8.03 1.44 -5.39
C ASP A 165 7.30 0.51 -6.37
N HIS A 166 6.06 0.86 -6.69
CA HIS A 166 5.23 0.11 -7.64
C HIS A 166 4.19 1.03 -8.28
N PRO A 167 4.04 1.03 -9.62
CA PRO A 167 3.23 2.02 -10.34
C PRO A 167 1.78 2.05 -9.85
N HIS A 168 1.14 0.89 -9.66
CA HIS A 168 -0.23 0.84 -9.15
C HIS A 168 -0.35 1.25 -7.67
N VAL A 169 0.69 1.06 -6.87
CA VAL A 169 0.69 1.52 -5.47
C VAL A 169 0.74 3.04 -5.47
N ILE A 170 1.68 3.63 -6.20
CA ILE A 170 1.85 5.08 -6.36
C ILE A 170 0.56 5.73 -6.88
N ALA A 171 0.00 5.21 -7.99
CA ALA A 171 -1.23 5.71 -8.58
C ALA A 171 -2.40 5.69 -7.59
N GLY A 172 -2.53 4.61 -6.81
CA GLY A 172 -3.54 4.52 -5.75
C GLY A 172 -3.33 5.56 -4.66
N GLN A 173 -2.09 5.83 -4.23
CA GLN A 173 -1.83 6.88 -3.23
C GLN A 173 -2.16 8.29 -3.77
N GLY A 174 -1.95 8.53 -5.06
CA GLY A 174 -2.30 9.80 -5.72
C GLY A 174 -3.78 10.17 -5.59
N THR A 175 -4.67 9.20 -5.38
CA THR A 175 -6.11 9.44 -5.20
C THR A 175 -6.42 10.26 -3.95
N VAL A 176 -5.53 10.30 -2.95
CA VAL A 176 -5.65 11.18 -1.78
C VAL A 176 -5.71 12.64 -2.21
N ALA A 177 -4.76 13.05 -3.05
CA ALA A 177 -4.65 14.42 -3.54
C ALA A 177 -5.78 14.73 -4.54
N LEU A 178 -6.12 13.77 -5.42
CA LEU A 178 -7.25 13.92 -6.34
C LEU A 178 -8.53 14.30 -5.58
N GLU A 179 -8.91 13.52 -4.56
CA GLU A 179 -10.11 13.80 -3.77
C GLU A 179 -10.05 15.16 -3.05
N LEU A 180 -8.87 15.58 -2.60
CA LEU A 180 -8.67 16.87 -1.94
C LEU A 180 -8.92 18.02 -2.91
N PHE A 181 -8.30 17.98 -4.09
CA PHE A 181 -8.45 18.98 -5.14
C PHE A 181 -9.87 19.02 -5.72
N GLU A 182 -10.53 17.86 -5.91
CA GLU A 182 -11.93 17.79 -6.33
C GLU A 182 -12.87 18.49 -5.34
N SER A 183 -12.56 18.43 -4.04
CA SER A 183 -13.45 18.95 -2.99
C SER A 183 -13.18 20.42 -2.66
N HIS A 184 -11.95 20.92 -2.84
CA HIS A 184 -11.52 22.25 -2.36
C HIS A 184 -10.85 23.11 -3.43
N GLY A 185 -10.70 22.61 -4.66
CA GLY A 185 -10.02 23.31 -5.73
C GLY A 185 -8.49 23.37 -5.56
N PRO A 186 -7.80 24.14 -6.40
CA PRO A 186 -6.34 24.31 -6.36
C PRO A 186 -5.83 24.82 -5.00
N LEU A 187 -4.61 24.45 -4.65
CA LEU A 187 -3.93 24.84 -3.40
C LEU A 187 -2.61 25.54 -3.73
N ASP A 188 -2.25 26.55 -2.94
CA ASP A 188 -0.95 27.23 -3.08
C ASP A 188 0.23 26.30 -2.71
N ALA A 189 0.01 25.38 -1.77
CA ALA A 189 0.99 24.39 -1.34
C ALA A 189 0.33 23.09 -0.87
N LEU A 190 0.97 21.96 -1.15
CA LEU A 190 0.58 20.64 -0.66
C LEU A 190 1.77 20.00 0.07
N TYR A 191 1.59 19.69 1.36
CA TYR A 191 2.60 19.01 2.17
C TYR A 191 2.26 17.52 2.28
N VAL A 192 3.22 16.65 2.01
CA VAL A 192 3.04 15.18 1.97
C VAL A 192 4.14 14.51 2.78
N CYS A 193 3.80 13.45 3.51
CA CYS A 193 4.79 12.62 4.19
C CYS A 193 5.58 11.79 3.16
N THR A 194 6.91 11.74 3.28
CA THR A 194 7.80 10.94 2.42
C THR A 194 8.36 9.75 3.18
#